data_AF-I3DG59-F1
#
_entry.id   AF-I3DG59-F1
#
_cell.length_a   1.000
_cell.length_b   1.000
_cell.length_c   1.000
_cell.angle_alpha   90.00
_cell.angle_beta   90.00
_cell.angle_gamma   90.00
#
_symmetry.space_group_name_H-M   'P 1'
#
loop_
_entity.id
_entity.type
_entity.pdbx_description
1 polymer ?
#
loop_
_entity_poly.entity_id
_entity_poly.type
_entity_poly.pdbx_seq_one_letter_code
_entity_poly.pdbx_strand_id
1 'polypeptide(L)'
;MKFNLEACVDKFAIIAKTMGLNVDNISPREAAEVMIEELYALIRDLNIKCDLKAVGITDEVLDELVDAGYSVRRLLDNNPREMTKQDIKEIYKKIM
;
A
#
# COMPACT_ATOMS: atom_id res chain seq x y z
N MET A 1 0.30 0.62 -1.00
CA MET A 1 0.62 0.76 -2.45
C MET A 1 2.05 0.37 -2.80
N LYS A 2 3.08 0.70 -1.99
CA LYS A 2 4.50 0.38 -2.26
C LYS A 2 4.77 -1.06 -2.74
N PHE A 3 4.14 -2.07 -2.12
CA PHE A 3 4.28 -3.47 -2.56
C PHE A 3 3.95 -3.67 -4.05
N ASN A 4 2.90 -3.04 -4.55
CA ASN A 4 2.46 -3.19 -5.94
C ASN A 4 3.19 -2.29 -6.94
N LEU A 5 4.10 -1.40 -6.50
CA LEU A 5 4.75 -0.41 -7.37
C LEU A 5 5.37 -1.05 -8.62
N GLU A 6 6.15 -2.12 -8.46
CA GLU A 6 6.84 -2.79 -9.58
C GLU A 6 5.88 -3.30 -10.66
N ALA A 7 4.68 -3.76 -10.28
CA ALA A 7 3.69 -4.28 -11.22
C ALA A 7 2.70 -3.21 -11.71
N CYS A 8 2.77 -2.00 -11.19
CA CYS A 8 1.77 -0.95 -11.43
C CYS A 8 2.37 0.41 -11.79
N VAL A 9 3.65 0.48 -12.19
CA VAL A 9 4.36 1.73 -12.52
C VAL A 9 3.52 2.62 -13.43
N ASP A 10 3.09 2.12 -14.59
CA ASP A 10 2.36 2.93 -15.58
C ASP A 10 0.99 3.38 -15.06
N LYS A 11 0.27 2.48 -14.36
CA LYS A 11 -1.03 2.81 -13.76
C LYS A 11 -0.89 3.89 -12.68
N PHE A 12 0.16 3.81 -11.87
CA PHE A 12 0.43 4.76 -10.81
C PHE A 12 0.91 6.11 -11.36
N ALA A 13 1.69 6.12 -12.45
CA ALA A 13 2.05 7.34 -13.16
C ALA A 13 0.81 8.05 -13.73
N ILE A 14 -0.16 7.31 -14.29
CA ILE A 14 -1.44 7.86 -14.73
C ILE A 14 -2.22 8.47 -13.56
N ILE A 15 -2.27 7.79 -12.42
CA ILE A 15 -2.92 8.32 -11.21
C ILE A 15 -2.22 9.62 -10.77
N ALA A 16 -0.89 9.65 -10.73
CA ALA A 16 -0.10 10.83 -10.36
C ALA A 16 -0.49 12.06 -11.20
N LYS A 17 -0.52 11.90 -12.52
CA LYS A 17 -0.92 12.95 -13.45
C LYS A 17 -2.39 13.36 -13.25
N THR A 18 -3.28 12.40 -13.02
CA THR A 18 -4.72 12.65 -12.84
C THR A 18 -5.00 13.38 -11.51
N MET A 19 -4.19 13.13 -10.48
CA MET A 19 -4.21 13.86 -9.21
C MET A 19 -3.70 15.31 -9.34
N GLY A 20 -3.18 15.70 -10.52
CA GLY A 20 -2.61 17.04 -10.74
C GLY A 20 -1.23 17.22 -10.13
N LEU A 21 -0.51 16.13 -9.84
CA LEU A 21 0.85 16.21 -9.31
C LEU A 21 1.82 16.66 -10.39
N ASN A 22 2.84 17.42 -9.99
CA ASN A 22 3.90 17.85 -10.91
C ASN A 22 4.82 16.67 -11.23
N VAL A 23 4.46 15.92 -12.27
CA VAL A 23 5.18 14.73 -12.74
C VAL A 23 5.57 14.85 -14.22
N ASP A 24 5.62 16.07 -14.74
CA ASP A 24 6.09 16.33 -16.09
C ASP A 24 7.62 16.20 -16.15
N ASN A 25 8.12 15.61 -17.24
CA ASN A 25 9.56 15.42 -17.51
C ASN A 25 10.32 14.50 -16.54
N ILE A 26 9.62 13.69 -15.75
CA ILE A 26 10.20 12.60 -14.95
C ILE A 26 9.79 11.24 -15.51
N SER A 27 10.49 10.17 -15.11
CA SER A 27 10.16 8.82 -15.54
C SER A 27 8.82 8.34 -14.95
N PRO A 28 8.15 7.36 -15.59
CA PRO A 28 6.94 6.75 -15.03
C PRO A 28 7.13 6.17 -13.62
N ARG A 29 8.33 5.64 -13.32
CA ARG A 29 8.66 5.13 -11.98
C ARG A 29 8.70 6.25 -10.95
N GLU A 30 9.39 7.36 -11.25
CA GLU A 30 9.43 8.52 -10.36
C GLU A 30 8.02 9.10 -10.17
N ALA A 31 7.22 9.21 -11.24
CA ALA A 31 5.83 9.66 -11.14
C ALA A 31 4.98 8.75 -10.23
N ALA A 32 5.15 7.43 -10.34
CA ALA A 32 4.47 6.46 -9.48
C ALA A 32 4.90 6.57 -8.00
N GLU A 33 6.19 6.84 -7.74
CA GLU A 33 6.72 7.08 -6.40
C GLU A 33 6.17 8.39 -5.81
N VAL A 34 6.14 9.47 -6.58
CA VAL A 34 5.53 10.75 -6.19
C VAL A 34 4.07 10.57 -5.78
N MET A 35 3.27 9.81 -6.54
CA MET A 35 1.88 9.52 -6.17
C MET A 35 1.75 8.77 -4.84
N ILE A 36 2.63 7.80 -4.58
CA ILE A 36 2.61 7.06 -3.32
C ILE A 36 2.97 7.98 -2.14
N GLU A 37 3.96 8.85 -2.30
CA GLU A 37 4.35 9.79 -1.26
C GLU A 37 3.25 10.84 -1.01
N GLU A 38 2.56 11.29 -2.05
CA GLU A 38 1.41 12.18 -1.93
C GLU A 38 0.25 11.50 -1.17
N LEU A 39 -0.01 10.21 -1.40
CA LEU A 39 -1.01 9.49 -0.62
C LEU A 39 -0.67 9.47 0.87
N TYR A 40 0.61 9.33 1.23
CA TYR A 40 1.04 9.45 2.63
C TYR A 40 0.91 10.88 3.15
N ALA A 41 1.14 11.90 2.33
CA ALA A 41 0.90 13.30 2.69
C ALA A 41 -0.57 13.56 2.98
N LEU A 42 -1.47 13.12 2.09
CA LEU A 42 -2.92 13.25 2.27
C LEU A 42 -3.41 12.56 3.56
N ILE A 43 -2.90 11.37 3.88
CA ILE A 43 -3.22 10.67 5.14
C ILE A 43 -2.83 11.52 6.36
N ARG A 44 -1.65 12.18 6.32
CA ARG A 44 -1.19 13.08 7.39
C ARG A 44 -2.05 14.33 7.49
N ASP A 45 -2.39 14.95 6.36
CA ASP A 45 -3.20 16.18 6.30
C ASP A 45 -4.61 15.96 6.86
N LEU A 46 -5.17 14.78 6.60
CA LEU A 46 -6.46 14.36 7.15
C LEU A 46 -6.38 13.85 8.60
N ASN A 47 -5.18 13.84 9.21
CA ASN A 47 -4.91 13.34 10.54
C ASN A 47 -5.44 11.91 10.77
N ILE A 48 -5.34 11.07 9.74
CA ILE A 48 -5.72 9.66 9.81
C ILE A 48 -4.60 8.90 10.50
N LYS A 49 -4.90 8.32 11.67
CA LYS A 49 -3.97 7.49 12.41
C LYS A 49 -3.93 6.08 11.81
N CYS A 50 -2.78 5.68 11.31
CA CYS A 50 -2.53 4.33 10.81
C CYS A 50 -1.57 3.62 11.78
N ASP A 51 -2.12 3.14 12.88
CA ASP A 51 -1.39 2.40 13.92
C ASP A 51 -2.29 1.26 14.41
N LEU A 52 -1.88 0.02 14.11
CA LEU A 52 -2.61 -1.18 14.52
C LEU A 52 -2.50 -1.43 16.03
N LYS A 53 -1.39 -1.06 16.68
CA LYS A 53 -1.28 -1.15 18.14
C LYS A 53 -2.22 -0.19 18.83
N ALA A 54 -2.44 1.00 18.27
CA ALA A 54 -3.40 1.97 18.82
C ALA A 54 -4.84 1.45 18.86
N VAL A 55 -5.19 0.44 18.07
CA VAL A 55 -6.50 -0.23 18.08
C VAL A 55 -6.47 -1.61 18.71
N GLY A 56 -5.40 -1.96 19.43
CA GLY A 56 -5.29 -3.17 20.24
C GLY A 56 -4.81 -4.41 19.52
N ILE A 57 -4.20 -4.29 18.33
CA ILE A 57 -3.58 -5.44 17.65
C ILE A 57 -2.22 -5.74 18.27
N THR A 58 -2.09 -6.95 18.83
CA THR A 58 -0.82 -7.49 19.32
C THR A 58 -0.14 -8.34 18.25
N ASP A 59 1.11 -8.78 18.50
CA ASP A 59 1.82 -9.66 17.58
C ASP A 59 1.13 -11.03 17.42
N GLU A 60 0.42 -11.51 18.44
CA GLU A 60 -0.38 -12.74 18.36
C GLU A 60 -1.62 -12.54 17.47
N VAL A 61 -2.36 -11.45 17.67
CA VAL A 61 -3.53 -11.10 16.84
C VAL A 61 -3.10 -10.84 15.39
N LEU A 62 -1.90 -10.31 15.19
CA LEU A 62 -1.34 -10.08 13.86
C LEU A 62 -1.27 -11.38 13.03
N ASP A 63 -0.90 -12.51 13.64
CA ASP A 63 -0.83 -13.79 12.91
C ASP A 63 -2.21 -14.26 12.47
N GLU A 64 -3.24 -14.08 13.31
CA GLU A 64 -4.64 -14.34 12.92
C GLU A 64 -5.09 -13.42 11.77
N LEU A 65 -4.70 -12.13 11.79
CA LEU A 65 -5.00 -11.18 10.71
C LEU A 65 -4.30 -11.54 9.40
N VAL A 66 -3.07 -12.06 9.46
CA VAL A 66 -2.34 -12.55 8.28
C VAL A 66 -3.07 -13.74 7.67
N ASP A 67 -3.50 -14.68 8.49
CA ASP A 67 -4.22 -15.87 8.03
C ASP A 67 -5.60 -15.51 7.45
N ALA A 68 -6.34 -14.65 8.13
CA ALA A 68 -7.61 -14.12 7.65
C ALA A 68 -7.43 -13.38 6.32
N GLY A 69 -6.45 -12.47 6.23
CA GLY A 69 -6.13 -11.74 5.00
C GLY A 69 -5.77 -12.67 3.84
N TYR A 70 -4.92 -13.68 4.09
CA TYR A 70 -4.51 -14.65 3.09
C TYR A 70 -5.65 -15.55 2.59
N SER A 71 -6.65 -15.80 3.45
CA SER A 71 -7.83 -16.61 3.10
C SER A 71 -8.76 -15.95 2.08
N VAL A 72 -8.67 -14.61 1.89
CA VAL A 72 -9.54 -13.86 0.95
C VAL A 72 -9.05 -13.99 -0.49
N ARG A 73 -9.03 -15.23 -1.00
CA ARG A 73 -8.45 -15.59 -2.31
C ARG A 73 -8.97 -14.76 -3.46
N ARG A 74 -10.29 -14.57 -3.56
CA ARG A 74 -10.89 -13.78 -4.66
C ARG A 74 -10.29 -12.36 -4.79
N LEU A 75 -9.94 -11.70 -3.70
CA LEU A 75 -9.35 -10.36 -3.75
C LEU A 75 -7.84 -10.42 -3.98
N LEU A 76 -7.14 -11.37 -3.35
CA LEU A 76 -5.69 -11.53 -3.51
C LEU A 76 -5.31 -12.03 -4.91
N ASP A 77 -6.10 -12.92 -5.51
CA ASP A 77 -5.89 -13.43 -6.87
C ASP A 77 -6.06 -12.31 -7.92
N ASN A 78 -6.78 -11.23 -7.57
CA ASN A 78 -6.90 -10.02 -8.39
C ASN A 78 -5.81 -8.98 -8.10
N ASN A 79 -4.95 -9.19 -7.10
CA ASN A 79 -3.84 -8.28 -6.83
C ASN A 79 -2.81 -8.40 -7.96
N PRO A 80 -2.26 -7.29 -8.49
CA PRO A 80 -1.33 -7.30 -9.61
C PRO A 80 0.00 -8.01 -9.32
N ARG A 81 0.28 -8.33 -8.06
CA ARG A 81 1.37 -9.20 -7.62
C ARG A 81 0.82 -10.31 -6.76
N GLU A 82 1.31 -11.53 -6.95
CA GLU A 82 1.01 -12.60 -6.00
C GLU A 82 1.52 -12.22 -4.60
N MET A 83 0.73 -12.55 -3.58
CA MET A 83 1.03 -12.26 -2.19
C MET A 83 1.13 -13.54 -1.38
N THR A 84 2.24 -13.70 -0.67
CA THR A 84 2.41 -14.73 0.35
C THR A 84 1.89 -14.23 1.71
N LYS A 85 1.68 -15.16 2.66
CA LYS A 85 1.42 -14.77 4.06
C LYS A 85 2.52 -13.87 4.63
N GLN A 86 3.77 -14.11 4.25
CA GLN A 86 4.90 -13.31 4.69
C GLN A 86 4.82 -11.87 4.16
N ASP A 87 4.44 -11.69 2.89
CA ASP A 87 4.25 -10.35 2.31
C ASP A 87 3.16 -9.57 3.05
N ILE A 88 2.04 -10.23 3.36
CA ILE A 88 0.94 -9.64 4.14
C ILE A 88 1.44 -9.24 5.53
N LYS A 89 2.16 -10.13 6.23
CA LYS A 89 2.73 -9.86 7.56
C LYS A 89 3.67 -8.66 7.55
N GLU A 90 4.56 -8.58 6.58
CA GLU A 90 5.49 -7.45 6.44
C GLU A 90 4.79 -6.14 6.06
N ILE A 91 3.64 -6.19 5.40
CA ILE A 91 2.82 -4.98 5.17
C ILE A 91 2.18 -4.51 6.47
N TYR A 92 1.55 -5.40 7.25
CA TYR A 92 0.95 -5.01 8.52
C TYR A 92 1.99 -4.48 9.51
N LYS A 93 3.17 -5.11 9.61
CA LYS A 93 4.28 -4.64 10.47
C LYS A 93 4.72 -3.20 10.18
N LYS A 94 4.51 -2.67 8.98
CA LYS A 94 4.86 -1.26 8.65
C LYS A 94 3.96 -0.24 9.34
N ILE A 95 2.81 -0.67 9.84
CA ILE A 95 1.82 0.15 10.54
C ILE A 95 1.46 -0.43 11.92
N MET A 96 2.28 -1.37 12.42
CA MET A 96 2.27 -1.81 13.81
C MET A 96 3.00 -0.80 14.69
#